data_AF-A0A537QJZ4-F1
#
_entry.id   AF-A0A537QJZ4-F1
#
_cell.length_a   1.000
_cell.length_b   1.000
_cell.length_c   1.000
_cell.angle_alpha   90.00
_cell.angle_beta   90.00
_cell.angle_gamma   90.00
#
_symmetry.space_group_name_H-M   'P 1'
#
loop_
_entity.id
_entity.type
_entity.pdbx_description
1 polymer ?
#
loop_
_entity_poly.entity_id
_entity_poly.type
_entity_poly.pdbx_seq_one_letter_code
_entity_poly.pdbx_strand_id
1 'polypeptide(L)'
;MLNLPLKSNGANAWFGWPNDEKLETLRGQWLKATTLDERKKLAAAIQQRAFEVVPYLPTGQWLPKTAYRKNVKGLLQCPAYLMWNVEKT
;
A
#
# COMPACT_ATOMS: atom_id res chain seq x y z
N MET A 1 -3.65 -1.70 3.34
CA MET A 1 -2.27 -1.20 3.50
C MET A 1 -2.20 0.17 2.84
N LEU A 2 -1.68 1.20 3.51
CA LEU A 2 -1.52 2.53 2.91
C LEU A 2 -0.35 2.50 1.91
N ASN A 3 -0.56 3.07 0.73
CA ASN A 3 0.50 3.25 -0.26
C ASN A 3 1.44 4.38 0.20
N LEU A 4 2.61 3.99 0.69
CA LEU A 4 3.59 4.86 1.33
C LEU A 4 4.29 5.81 0.34
N PRO A 5 4.78 5.34 -0.83
CA PRO A 5 5.31 6.21 -1.90
C PRO A 5 4.35 7.29 -2.42
N LEU A 6 3.05 7.11 -2.23
CA LEU A 6 2.03 8.05 -2.72
C LEU A 6 1.88 9.31 -1.83
N LYS A 7 2.47 9.32 -0.63
CA LYS A 7 2.42 10.47 0.28
C LYS A 7 3.24 11.62 -0.30
N SER A 8 2.64 12.80 -0.42
CA SER A 8 3.21 13.97 -1.10
C SER A 8 3.14 15.23 -0.23
N ASN A 9 3.65 15.16 1.00
CA ASN A 9 3.71 16.26 1.95
C ASN A 9 5.13 16.86 2.12
N GLY A 10 5.88 16.97 1.02
CA GLY A 10 7.16 17.67 0.94
C GLY A 10 8.26 17.00 1.75
N ALA A 11 8.91 17.76 2.66
CA ALA A 11 10.03 17.28 3.49
C ALA A 11 9.72 16.01 4.31
N ASN A 12 8.44 15.75 4.58
CA ASN A 12 7.96 14.59 5.35
C ASN A 12 7.47 13.43 4.47
N ALA A 13 7.59 13.57 3.15
CA ALA A 13 7.22 12.55 2.17
C ALA A 13 8.33 11.50 2.02
N TRP A 14 8.02 10.43 1.30
CA TRP A 14 9.00 9.39 0.96
C TRP A 14 10.07 9.94 0.00
N PHE A 15 11.07 9.13 -0.33
CA PHE A 15 12.18 9.52 -1.21
C PHE A 15 11.69 10.30 -2.45
N GLY A 16 12.34 11.43 -2.74
CA GLY A 16 11.93 12.35 -3.80
C GLY A 16 11.15 13.58 -3.29
N TRP A 17 10.72 13.57 -2.02
CA TRP A 17 10.02 14.69 -1.36
C TRP A 17 8.89 15.32 -2.19
N PRO A 18 7.99 14.52 -2.80
CA PRO A 18 6.90 15.06 -3.60
C PRO A 18 6.02 15.98 -2.75
N ASN A 19 5.55 17.08 -3.33
CA ASN A 19 4.71 18.06 -2.66
C ASN A 19 3.47 18.35 -3.50
N ASP A 20 2.32 17.81 -3.08
CA ASP A 20 1.02 18.02 -3.76
C ASP A 20 -0.13 18.08 -2.73
N GLU A 21 -0.62 19.30 -2.48
CA GLU A 21 -1.70 19.56 -1.52
C GLU A 21 -3.02 18.89 -1.92
N LYS A 22 -3.30 18.82 -3.22
CA LYS A 22 -4.52 18.19 -3.75
C LYS A 22 -4.53 16.69 -3.47
N LEU A 23 -3.41 16.00 -3.70
CA LEU A 23 -3.27 14.58 -3.43
C LEU A 23 -3.38 14.28 -1.93
N GLU A 24 -2.76 15.08 -1.06
CA GLU A 24 -2.90 14.91 0.39
C GLU A 24 -4.33 15.18 0.88
N THR A 25 -5.01 16.18 0.32
CA THR A 25 -6.43 16.44 0.60
C THR A 25 -7.31 15.24 0.23
N LEU A 26 -7.13 14.71 -0.99
CA LEU A 26 -7.87 13.53 -1.45
C LEU A 26 -7.59 12.30 -0.57
N ARG A 27 -6.33 12.09 -0.18
CA ARG A 27 -5.95 11.02 0.76
C ARG A 27 -6.63 11.20 2.13
N GLY A 28 -6.67 12.43 2.64
CA GLY A 28 -7.35 12.78 3.89
C GLY A 28 -8.86 12.52 3.83
N GLN A 29 -9.52 12.85 2.72
CA GLN A 29 -10.93 12.54 2.49
C GLN A 29 -11.16 11.03 2.41
N TRP A 30 -10.29 10.30 1.69
CA TRP A 30 -10.41 8.85 1.55
C TRP A 30 -10.32 8.12 2.91
N LEU A 31 -9.47 8.59 3.82
CA LEU A 31 -9.36 8.06 5.18
C LEU A 31 -10.63 8.29 6.02
N LYS A 32 -11.34 9.41 5.78
CA LYS A 32 -12.56 9.78 6.49
C LYS A 32 -13.84 9.19 5.88
N ALA A 33 -13.78 8.71 4.64
CA ALA A 33 -14.93 8.15 3.94
C ALA A 33 -15.49 6.91 4.66
N THR A 34 -16.80 6.91 4.87
CA THR A 34 -17.53 5.87 5.62
C THR A 34 -18.17 4.84 4.70
N THR A 35 -18.42 5.20 3.43
CA THR A 35 -19.05 4.32 2.45
C THR A 35 -18.02 3.73 1.48
N LEU A 36 -18.31 2.52 0.96
CA LEU A 36 -17.46 1.88 -0.04
C LEU A 36 -17.44 2.66 -1.36
N ASP A 37 -18.58 3.22 -1.76
CA ASP A 37 -18.70 3.96 -3.02
C ASP A 37 -17.91 5.27 -3.00
N GLU A 38 -17.95 6.02 -1.89
CA GLU A 38 -17.08 7.21 -1.74
C GLU A 38 -15.61 6.82 -1.74
N ARG A 39 -15.22 5.75 -1.04
CA ARG A 39 -13.83 5.27 -1.04
C ARG A 39 -13.35 4.91 -2.45
N LYS A 40 -14.20 4.30 -3.28
CA LYS A 40 -13.88 3.97 -4.67
C LYS A 40 -13.72 5.23 -5.53
N LYS A 41 -14.66 6.17 -5.42
CA LYS A 41 -14.60 7.46 -6.15
C LYS A 41 -13.33 8.25 -5.80
N LEU A 42 -13.03 8.36 -4.51
CA LEU A 42 -11.83 9.04 -4.02
C LEU A 42 -10.55 8.30 -4.44
N ALA A 43 -10.54 6.97 -4.42
CA ALA A 43 -9.39 6.19 -4.90
C ALA A 43 -9.10 6.44 -6.39
N ALA A 44 -10.13 6.52 -7.23
CA ALA A 44 -9.97 6.85 -8.64
C ALA A 44 -9.40 8.27 -8.84
N ALA A 45 -9.91 9.26 -8.10
CA ALA A 45 -9.40 10.63 -8.15
C ALA A 45 -7.93 10.73 -7.67
N ILE A 46 -7.57 9.98 -6.62
CA ILE A 46 -6.19 9.88 -6.13
C ILE A 46 -5.28 9.29 -7.21
N GLN A 47 -5.71 8.21 -7.87
CA GLN A 47 -4.93 7.60 -8.94
C GLN A 47 -4.74 8.56 -10.11
N GLN A 48 -5.79 9.24 -10.56
CA GLN A 48 -5.69 10.23 -11.62
C GLN A 48 -4.68 11.33 -11.28
N ARG A 49 -4.77 11.92 -10.07
CA ARG A 49 -3.81 12.95 -9.64
C ARG A 49 -2.39 12.39 -9.55
N ALA A 50 -2.22 11.16 -9.08
CA ALA A 50 -0.91 10.50 -9.00
C ALA A 50 -0.28 10.29 -10.39
N PHE A 51 -1.07 10.02 -11.43
CA PHE A 51 -0.57 9.95 -12.80
C PHE A 51 -0.20 11.32 -13.39
N GLU A 52 -0.86 12.39 -12.96
CA GLU A 52 -0.52 13.76 -13.39
C GLU A 52 0.80 14.25 -12.78
N VAL A 53 1.02 13.99 -11.48
CA VAL A 53 2.18 14.53 -10.73
C VAL A 53 3.33 13.56 -10.56
N VAL A 54 3.09 12.27 -10.83
CA VAL A 54 4.07 11.17 -10.80
C VAL A 54 4.96 11.22 -9.55
N PRO A 55 4.39 11.08 -8.33
CA PRO A 55 5.17 11.19 -7.09
C PRO A 55 6.16 10.02 -6.92
N TYR A 56 5.91 8.91 -7.61
CA TYR A 56 6.80 7.77 -7.72
C TYR A 56 6.48 6.99 -9.01
N LEU A 57 7.42 6.16 -9.46
CA LEU A 57 7.22 5.27 -10.60
C LEU A 57 6.93 3.83 -10.13
N PRO A 58 5.73 3.28 -10.36
CA PRO A 58 5.45 1.87 -10.08
C PRO A 58 6.15 0.99 -11.13
N THR A 59 7.22 0.31 -10.74
CA THR A 59 7.99 -0.59 -11.64
C THR A 59 7.44 -2.02 -11.69
N GLY A 60 6.55 -2.38 -10.78
CA GLY A 60 5.90 -3.68 -10.73
C GLY A 60 5.34 -4.00 -9.35
N GLN A 61 4.77 -5.20 -9.22
CA GLN A 61 4.33 -5.74 -7.94
C GLN A 61 5.25 -6.89 -7.54
N TRP A 62 5.80 -6.81 -6.33
CA TRP A 62 6.54 -7.91 -5.74
C TRP A 62 5.59 -8.85 -5.00
N LEU A 63 5.63 -10.13 -5.35
CA LEU A 63 4.91 -11.19 -4.66
C LEU A 63 5.93 -12.01 -3.86
N PRO A 64 5.93 -11.95 -2.52
CA PRO A 64 6.85 -12.74 -1.71
C PRO A 64 6.55 -14.23 -1.93
N LYS A 65 7.49 -14.94 -2.55
CA LYS A 65 7.43 -16.40 -2.65
C LYS A 65 8.39 -16.99 -1.63
N THR A 66 7.86 -17.80 -0.72
CA THR A 66 8.65 -18.50 0.30
C THR A 66 8.58 -20.00 0.03
N ALA A 67 9.73 -20.66 -0.07
CA ALA A 67 9.83 -22.10 -0.15
C ALA A 67 10.03 -22.68 1.25
N TYR A 68 9.41 -23.82 1.53
CA TYR A 68 9.54 -24.54 2.80
C TYR A 68 9.62 -26.05 2.54
N ARG A 69 10.20 -26.80 3.48
CA ARG A 69 10.28 -28.26 3.38
C ARG A 69 8.87 -28.86 3.41
N LYS A 70 8.67 -29.97 2.70
CA LYS A 70 7.36 -30.67 2.60
C LYS A 70 6.77 -31.07 3.96
N ASN A 71 7.63 -31.22 4.96
CA ASN A 71 7.27 -31.64 6.32
C ASN A 71 6.98 -30.46 7.27
N VAL A 72 6.99 -29.21 6.77
CA VAL A 72 6.57 -28.03 7.51
C VAL A 72 5.09 -27.76 7.19
N LYS A 73 4.26 -27.68 8.23
CA LYS A 73 2.81 -27.43 8.14
C LYS A 73 2.42 -26.19 8.95
N GLY A 74 1.23 -25.65 8.67
CA GLY A 74 0.65 -24.53 9.43
C GLY A 74 1.21 -23.13 9.12
N LEU A 75 1.94 -22.97 8.00
CA LEU A 75 2.38 -21.66 7.52
C LEU A 75 1.18 -20.81 7.06
N LEU A 76 1.01 -19.65 7.68
CA LEU A 76 -0.01 -18.68 7.32
C LEU A 76 0.48 -17.78 6.17
N GLN A 77 -0.36 -17.58 5.15
CA GLN A 77 -0.12 -16.56 4.15
C GLN A 77 -0.49 -15.19 4.71
N CYS A 78 0.50 -14.50 5.27
CA CYS A 78 0.33 -13.12 5.71
C CYS A 78 1.60 -12.31 5.45
N PRO A 79 1.54 -10.96 5.49
CA PRO A 79 2.69 -10.10 5.24
C PRO A 79 3.85 -10.29 6.24
N ALA A 80 3.55 -10.84 7.43
CA ALA A 80 4.51 -11.13 8.47
C ALA A 80 4.81 -12.64 8.56
N TYR A 81 5.98 -12.98 9.10
CA TYR A 81 6.29 -14.36 9.44
C TYR A 81 5.69 -14.70 10.80
N LEU A 82 4.49 -15.30 10.80
CA LEU A 82 3.82 -15.78 12.01
C LEU A 82 4.13 -17.27 12.20
N MET A 83 4.78 -17.60 13.31
CA MET A 83 5.25 -18.97 13.59
C MET A 83 4.37 -19.73 14.59
N TRP A 84 3.32 -19.12 15.14
CA TRP A 84 2.54 -19.69 16.24
C TRP A 84 1.82 -21.02 15.89
N ASN A 85 1.55 -21.28 14.60
CA ASN A 85 0.86 -22.48 14.10
C ASN A 85 1.81 -23.40 13.32
N VAL A 86 3.11 -23.09 13.28
CA VAL A 86 4.05 -23.81 12.43
C VAL A 86 4.57 -25.04 13.13
N GLU A 87 4.36 -26.19 12.51
CA GLU A 87 4.78 -27.48 13.05
C GLU A 87 5.64 -28.25 12.05
N LYS A 88 6.50 -29.11 12.58
CA LYS A 88 7.30 -30.06 11.81
C LYS A 88 6.71 -31.44 12.01
N THR A 89 6.24 -32.04 10.92
CA THR A 89 5.92 -33.48 10.85
C THR A 89 7.16 -34.30 10.52
#